data_AF-A0A067LXK7-F1
#
_entry.id   AF-A0A067LXK7-F1
#
_cell.length_a   1.000
_cell.length_b   1.000
_cell.length_c   1.000
_cell.angle_alpha   90.00
_cell.angle_beta   90.00
_cell.angle_gamma   90.00
#
_symmetry.space_group_name_H-M   'P 1'
#
loop_
_entity.id
_entity.type
_entity.pdbx_description
1 polymer ?
#
loop_
_entity_poly.entity_id
_entity_poly.type
_entity_poly.pdbx_seq_one_letter_code
_entity_poly.pdbx_strand_id
1 'polypeptide(L)'
;MTATLQKRIRTAKTKALLATEPVASKLEAALTVAATEISKTIHWSEIPVWMQDNSFILSGYRREQGTWKGCIESIFGYLHNQTVNIHTHLWGAVIFLILLFATHYTLLTQYPTATWLDVTSFSIFLLAAIACLGLSATFHVSMSHSEKVSHSCGMFDYAGIVALIVGSFYANVYYGFYCSPVSQIIYLSIITIAGSAAAYVVLSPTYATPAYRWHRTLIFIALGLCALFPVTHAFFASGIEKMRSEMGLTWMIVGGALYISGALIYAGRVPERWYPGKFDYFFASHQIFHTHVLLAALAHYMCLLTAFQHRHTVDGGRCLALA
;
A
#
# COMPACT_ATOMS: atom_id res chain seq x y z
N MET A 1 0.28 26.63 -19.84
CA MET A 1 1.45 26.44 -20.72
C MET A 1 1.18 27.21 -22.01
N THR A 2 2.03 28.13 -22.45
CA THR A 2 1.78 28.90 -23.69
C THR A 2 2.28 28.10 -24.89
N ALA A 3 1.42 27.87 -25.88
CA ALA A 3 1.72 27.19 -27.15
C ALA A 3 2.99 27.74 -27.86
N THR A 4 3.34 28.98 -27.53
CA THR A 4 4.54 29.71 -27.97
C THR A 4 5.85 29.01 -27.59
N LEU A 5 5.96 28.39 -26.40
CA LEU A 5 7.22 27.80 -25.94
C LEU A 5 7.50 26.46 -26.63
N GLN A 6 6.48 25.62 -26.78
CA GLN A 6 6.57 24.36 -27.55
C GLN A 6 6.91 24.62 -29.02
N LYS A 7 6.36 25.69 -29.61
CA LYS A 7 6.69 26.10 -30.98
C LYS A 7 8.17 26.47 -31.11
N ARG A 8 8.73 27.22 -30.15
CA ARG A 8 10.16 27.59 -30.12
C ARG A 8 11.09 26.38 -30.01
N ILE A 9 10.75 25.39 -29.18
CA ILE A 9 11.53 24.15 -29.04
C ILE A 9 11.51 23.32 -30.35
N ARG A 10 10.35 23.20 -31.00
CA ARG A 10 10.25 22.53 -32.31
C ARG A 10 11.14 23.18 -33.36
N THR A 11 11.08 24.51 -33.49
CA THR A 11 11.89 25.25 -34.46
C THR A 11 13.39 25.11 -34.18
N ALA A 12 13.80 25.09 -32.91
CA ALA A 12 15.19 24.91 -32.52
C ALA A 12 15.70 23.49 -32.83
N LYS A 13 14.89 22.43 -32.62
CA LYS A 13 15.25 21.07 -33.04
C LYS A 13 15.44 20.95 -34.55
N THR A 14 14.59 21.60 -35.35
CA THR A 14 14.75 21.61 -36.82
C THR A 14 16.03 22.32 -37.26
N LYS A 15 16.44 23.39 -36.57
CA LYS A 15 17.72 24.05 -36.83
C LYS A 15 18.93 23.19 -36.42
N ALA A 16 18.83 22.40 -35.37
CA ALA A 16 19.91 21.49 -34.93
C ALA A 16 20.24 20.43 -36.00
N LEU A 17 19.21 19.88 -36.65
CA LEU A 17 19.31 18.90 -37.73
C LEU A 17 20.04 19.41 -38.99
N LEU A 18 20.15 20.74 -39.15
CA LEU A 18 20.75 21.39 -40.32
C LEU A 18 22.10 22.05 -39.99
N ALA A 19 22.59 21.94 -38.76
CA ALA A 19 23.79 22.61 -38.27
C ALA A 19 25.04 21.72 -38.37
N THR A 20 26.21 22.34 -38.54
CA THR A 20 27.51 21.65 -38.44
C THR A 20 27.73 21.11 -37.01
N GLU A 21 28.43 19.98 -36.85
CA GLU A 21 28.60 19.29 -35.56
C GLU A 21 28.87 20.19 -34.33
N PRO A 22 29.81 21.16 -34.36
CA PRO A 22 30.08 22.01 -33.20
C PRO A 22 28.94 22.98 -32.84
N VAL A 23 28.07 23.32 -33.80
CA VAL A 23 26.89 24.15 -33.58
C VAL A 23 25.70 23.29 -33.13
N ALA A 24 25.57 22.08 -33.68
CA ALA A 24 24.57 21.11 -33.27
C ALA A 24 24.73 20.74 -31.79
N SER A 25 25.95 20.43 -31.33
CA SER A 25 26.19 20.05 -29.92
C SER A 25 25.91 21.19 -28.94
N LYS A 26 26.28 22.44 -29.28
CA LYS A 26 25.93 23.62 -28.47
C LYS A 26 24.43 23.88 -28.43
N LEU A 27 23.73 23.68 -29.54
CA LEU A 27 22.28 23.88 -29.61
C LEU A 27 21.54 22.77 -28.87
N GLU A 28 22.04 21.54 -28.92
CA GLU A 28 21.51 20.40 -28.18
C GLU A 28 21.73 20.57 -26.67
N ALA A 29 22.91 21.05 -26.26
CA ALA A 29 23.18 21.43 -24.87
C ALA A 29 22.25 22.55 -24.39
N ALA A 30 22.08 23.61 -25.19
CA ALA A 30 21.16 24.72 -24.87
C ALA A 30 19.69 24.29 -24.82
N LEU A 31 19.27 23.38 -25.71
CA LEU A 31 17.93 22.79 -25.70
C LEU A 31 17.71 21.88 -24.51
N THR A 32 18.74 21.14 -24.11
CA THR A 32 18.72 20.30 -22.91
C THR A 32 18.57 21.18 -21.67
N VAL A 33 19.37 22.24 -21.53
CA VAL A 33 19.28 23.23 -20.44
C VAL A 33 17.90 23.90 -20.40
N ALA A 34 17.40 24.35 -21.55
CA ALA A 34 16.06 24.94 -21.62
C ALA A 34 14.97 23.94 -21.25
N ALA A 35 15.09 22.67 -21.67
CA ALA A 35 14.15 21.62 -21.30
C ALA A 35 14.19 21.28 -19.79
N THR A 36 15.38 21.28 -19.16
CA THR A 36 15.51 21.08 -17.70
C THR A 36 15.01 22.27 -16.89
N GLU A 37 15.14 23.51 -17.39
CA GLU A 37 14.51 24.67 -16.74
C GLU A 37 12.99 24.69 -16.86
N ILE A 38 12.44 24.07 -17.92
CA ILE A 38 10.99 24.00 -18.16
C ILE A 38 10.33 22.84 -17.38
N SER A 39 11.07 21.76 -17.12
CA SER A 39 10.53 20.57 -16.46
C SER A 39 10.38 20.77 -14.95
N LYS A 40 9.15 20.58 -14.44
CA LYS A 40 8.88 20.54 -12.98
C LYS A 40 9.51 19.32 -12.30
N THR A 41 9.87 18.29 -13.07
CA THR A 41 10.50 17.06 -12.60
C THR A 41 11.93 16.93 -13.12
N ILE A 42 12.78 16.24 -12.38
CA ILE A 42 14.21 16.02 -12.70
C ILE A 42 14.51 14.54 -12.98
N HIS A 43 15.66 14.29 -13.58
CA HIS A 43 16.16 12.95 -13.87
C HIS A 43 16.75 12.26 -12.62
N TRP A 44 16.80 10.93 -12.62
CA TRP A 44 17.39 10.10 -11.57
C TRP A 44 18.81 10.53 -11.17
N SER A 45 19.62 10.95 -12.14
CA SER A 45 21.00 11.39 -11.89
C SER A 45 21.10 12.75 -11.19
N GLU A 46 20.01 13.51 -11.14
CA GLU A 46 19.97 14.86 -10.55
C GLU A 46 19.42 14.86 -9.11
N ILE A 47 18.78 13.77 -8.67
CA ILE A 47 18.25 13.69 -7.31
C ILE A 47 19.36 13.36 -6.29
N PRO A 48 19.25 13.87 -5.05
CA PRO A 48 20.11 13.46 -3.95
C PRO A 48 20.15 11.94 -3.75
N VAL A 49 21.29 11.41 -3.29
CA VAL A 49 21.50 9.98 -3.06
C VAL A 49 20.44 9.37 -2.14
N TRP A 50 19.98 10.10 -1.12
CA TRP A 50 18.95 9.61 -0.19
C TRP A 50 17.56 9.42 -0.85
N MET A 51 17.31 10.06 -2.00
CA MET A 51 16.07 9.87 -2.78
C MET A 51 16.17 8.72 -3.80
N GLN A 52 17.37 8.17 -4.02
CA GLN A 52 17.65 7.16 -5.03
C GLN A 52 17.22 5.75 -4.56
N ASP A 53 15.91 5.46 -4.58
CA ASP A 53 15.40 4.10 -4.29
C ASP A 53 15.52 3.16 -5.49
N ASN A 54 14.88 3.49 -6.62
CA ASN A 54 14.72 2.58 -7.77
C ASN A 54 15.42 3.07 -9.04
N SER A 55 16.60 2.51 -9.33
CA SER A 55 17.43 2.86 -10.48
C SER A 55 16.83 2.54 -11.87
N PHE A 56 15.67 1.88 -11.93
CA PHE A 56 14.97 1.61 -13.18
C PHE A 56 13.95 2.71 -13.55
N ILE A 57 13.63 3.58 -12.60
CA ILE A 57 12.80 4.77 -12.82
C ILE A 57 13.75 5.92 -13.10
N LEU A 58 13.70 6.48 -14.30
CA LEU A 58 14.74 7.41 -14.78
C LEU A 58 14.31 8.88 -14.75
N SER A 59 13.01 9.14 -14.84
CA SER A 59 12.44 10.49 -14.91
C SER A 59 11.25 10.66 -13.95
N GLY A 60 10.68 11.86 -13.93
CA GLY A 60 9.50 12.17 -13.12
C GLY A 60 9.79 12.42 -11.64
N TYR A 61 11.04 12.58 -11.22
CA TYR A 61 11.37 12.88 -9.83
C TYR A 61 11.04 14.32 -9.47
N ARG A 62 10.49 14.52 -8.27
CA ARG A 62 10.33 15.85 -7.70
C ARG A 62 11.67 16.37 -7.17
N ARG A 63 11.91 17.67 -7.30
CA ARG A 63 13.02 18.35 -6.61
C ARG A 63 12.77 18.36 -5.11
N GLU A 64 13.84 18.40 -4.31
CA GLU A 64 13.73 18.62 -2.87
C GLU A 64 13.01 19.94 -2.58
N GLN A 65 11.99 19.89 -1.72
CA GLN A 65 11.08 20.99 -1.41
C GLN A 65 11.44 21.69 -0.10
N GLY A 66 12.04 20.98 0.86
CA GLY A 66 12.38 21.50 2.20
C GLY A 66 11.18 21.87 3.09
N THR A 67 9.94 21.80 2.56
CA THR A 67 8.72 22.20 3.27
C THR A 67 7.54 21.30 2.91
N TRP A 68 6.62 21.11 3.85
CA TRP A 68 5.36 20.39 3.63
C TRP A 68 4.46 21.08 2.59
N LYS A 69 4.47 22.41 2.54
CA LYS A 69 3.66 23.17 1.57
C LYS A 69 3.96 22.73 0.14
N GLY A 70 5.24 22.70 -0.27
CA GLY A 70 5.63 22.25 -1.61
C GLY A 70 5.33 20.77 -1.86
N CYS A 71 5.47 19.92 -0.83
CA CYS A 71 5.12 18.50 -0.94
C CYS A 71 3.61 18.29 -1.16
N ILE A 72 2.77 19.00 -0.41
CA ILE A 72 1.29 18.91 -0.53
C ILE A 72 0.82 19.51 -1.85
N GLU A 73 1.37 20.65 -2.28
CA GLU A 73 1.07 21.25 -3.58
C GLU A 73 1.40 20.30 -4.73
N SER A 74 2.41 19.43 -4.58
CA SER A 74 2.76 18.44 -5.62
C SER A 74 1.68 17.39 -5.86
N ILE A 75 0.80 17.10 -4.89
CA ILE A 75 -0.26 16.08 -5.00
C ILE A 75 -1.15 16.35 -6.23
N PHE A 76 -1.56 17.61 -6.42
CA PHE A 76 -2.44 18.02 -7.53
C PHE A 76 -1.77 19.01 -8.49
N GLY A 77 -0.55 19.46 -8.20
CA GLY A 77 0.10 20.54 -8.94
C GLY A 77 0.76 20.14 -10.25
N TYR A 78 1.19 18.87 -10.38
CA TYR A 78 1.77 18.29 -11.60
C TYR A 78 1.96 16.78 -11.48
N LEU A 79 2.10 16.11 -12.62
CA LEU A 79 2.36 14.67 -12.69
C LEU A 79 3.84 14.36 -12.40
N HIS A 80 4.11 13.38 -11.55
CA HIS A 80 5.44 12.92 -11.14
C HIS A 80 5.42 11.41 -10.82
N ASN A 81 6.59 10.79 -10.62
CA ASN A 81 6.71 9.34 -10.43
C ASN A 81 6.00 8.78 -9.18
N GLN A 82 5.79 9.63 -8.17
CA GLN A 82 5.00 9.29 -6.98
C GLN A 82 3.49 9.56 -7.08
N THR A 83 2.97 10.16 -8.17
CA THR A 83 1.57 10.60 -8.23
C THR A 83 0.59 9.43 -8.04
N VAL A 84 0.81 8.31 -8.72
CA VAL A 84 -0.05 7.13 -8.58
C VAL A 84 0.05 6.56 -7.17
N ASN A 85 1.26 6.38 -6.62
CA ASN A 85 1.46 5.86 -5.26
C ASN A 85 0.73 6.70 -4.20
N ILE A 86 0.76 8.04 -4.33
CA ILE A 86 0.01 8.93 -3.44
C ILE A 86 -1.49 8.70 -3.59
N HIS A 87 -2.02 8.77 -4.82
CA HIS A 87 -3.47 8.73 -5.02
C HIS A 87 -4.10 7.37 -4.72
N THR A 88 -3.42 6.26 -5.02
CA THR A 88 -3.95 4.92 -4.74
C THR A 88 -4.22 4.74 -3.25
N HIS A 89 -3.28 5.15 -2.39
CA HIS A 89 -3.43 4.99 -0.95
C HIS A 89 -4.17 6.16 -0.28
N LEU A 90 -4.08 7.39 -0.80
CA LEU A 90 -4.85 8.54 -0.29
C LEU A 90 -6.35 8.29 -0.44
N TRP A 91 -6.81 7.95 -1.66
CA TRP A 91 -8.22 7.65 -1.89
C TRP A 91 -8.63 6.32 -1.27
N GLY A 92 -7.72 5.35 -1.19
CA GLY A 92 -7.94 4.13 -0.41
C GLY A 92 -8.27 4.44 1.05
N ALA A 93 -7.50 5.32 1.72
CA ALA A 93 -7.77 5.72 3.09
C ALA A 93 -9.13 6.40 3.25
N VAL A 94 -9.52 7.26 2.30
CA VAL A 94 -10.85 7.89 2.27
C VAL A 94 -11.98 6.84 2.12
N ILE A 95 -11.80 5.86 1.23
CA ILE A 95 -12.76 4.75 1.06
C ILE A 95 -12.93 4.00 2.39
N PHE A 96 -11.84 3.62 3.04
CA PHE A 96 -11.91 2.89 4.31
C PHE A 96 -12.49 3.73 5.46
N LEU A 97 -12.29 5.05 5.44
CA LEU A 97 -12.95 5.95 6.39
C LEU A 97 -14.48 5.96 6.18
N ILE A 98 -14.94 6.00 4.93
CA ILE A 98 -16.36 5.89 4.61
C ILE A 98 -16.91 4.52 5.05
N LEU A 99 -16.18 3.44 4.77
CA LEU A 99 -16.55 2.09 5.19
C LEU A 99 -16.62 1.95 6.71
N LEU A 100 -15.75 2.61 7.48
CA LEU A 100 -15.81 2.64 8.94
C LEU A 100 -17.16 3.19 9.43
N PHE A 101 -17.53 4.39 8.98
CA PHE A 101 -18.78 5.01 9.40
C PHE A 101 -20.02 4.24 8.89
N ALA A 102 -19.99 3.77 7.64
CA ALA A 102 -21.07 2.98 7.06
C ALA A 102 -21.27 1.67 7.83
N THR A 103 -20.18 0.95 8.13
CA THR A 103 -20.23 -0.33 8.88
C THR A 103 -20.76 -0.11 10.29
N HIS A 104 -20.28 0.92 11.00
CA HIS A 104 -20.77 1.24 12.34
C HIS A 104 -22.26 1.56 12.34
N TYR A 105 -22.71 2.40 11.40
CA TYR A 105 -24.12 2.72 11.25
C TYR A 105 -24.96 1.45 11.01
N THR A 106 -24.54 0.58 10.09
CA THR A 106 -25.24 -0.67 9.78
C THR A 106 -25.29 -1.61 10.99
N LEU A 107 -24.17 -1.85 11.67
CA LEU A 107 -24.11 -2.74 12.84
C LEU A 107 -25.02 -2.25 13.97
N LEU A 108 -24.99 -0.95 14.26
CA LEU A 108 -25.74 -0.39 15.39
C LEU A 108 -27.25 -0.23 15.12
N THR A 109 -27.66 -0.06 13.86
CA THR A 109 -29.07 0.24 13.52
C THR A 109 -29.82 -0.93 12.90
N GLN A 110 -29.13 -1.83 12.21
CA GLN A 110 -29.77 -2.90 11.41
C GLN A 110 -29.61 -4.28 12.04
N TYR A 111 -28.68 -4.46 12.99
CA TYR A 111 -28.39 -5.76 13.60
C TYR A 111 -28.52 -5.70 15.13
N PRO A 112 -29.73 -5.92 15.69
CA PRO A 112 -29.95 -5.93 17.14
C PRO A 112 -29.12 -6.99 17.89
N THR A 113 -28.69 -8.03 17.19
CA THR A 113 -27.83 -9.10 17.73
C THR A 113 -26.35 -8.74 17.72
N ALA A 114 -25.94 -7.65 17.06
CA ALA A 114 -24.55 -7.24 17.02
C ALA A 114 -24.10 -6.77 18.41
N THR A 115 -22.92 -7.22 18.81
CA THR A 115 -22.34 -6.89 20.11
C THR A 115 -21.28 -5.81 19.97
N TRP A 116 -20.84 -5.25 21.10
CA TRP A 116 -19.70 -4.32 21.09
C TRP A 116 -18.42 -5.00 20.58
N LEU A 117 -18.27 -6.33 20.73
CA LEU A 117 -17.13 -7.08 20.21
C LEU A 117 -17.13 -7.09 18.67
N ASP A 118 -18.29 -7.18 18.02
CA ASP A 118 -18.41 -7.07 16.57
C ASP A 118 -17.96 -5.68 16.09
N VAL A 119 -18.45 -4.63 16.76
CA VAL A 119 -18.05 -3.25 16.47
C VAL A 119 -16.55 -3.06 16.66
N THR A 120 -15.98 -3.58 17.75
CA THR A 120 -14.53 -3.52 18.02
C THR A 120 -13.73 -4.28 16.96
N SER A 121 -14.18 -5.49 16.58
CA SER A 121 -13.54 -6.32 15.56
C SER A 121 -13.42 -5.58 14.21
N PHE A 122 -14.53 -5.03 13.70
CA PHE A 122 -14.51 -4.22 12.49
C PHE A 122 -13.66 -2.95 12.66
N SER A 123 -13.75 -2.28 13.81
CA SER A 123 -12.99 -1.04 14.07
C SER A 123 -11.49 -1.27 14.03
N ILE A 124 -10.99 -2.35 14.64
CA ILE A 124 -9.56 -2.68 14.64
C ILE A 124 -9.04 -2.81 13.21
N PHE A 125 -9.73 -3.59 12.37
CA PHE A 125 -9.34 -3.77 10.98
C PHE A 125 -9.44 -2.47 10.16
N LEU A 126 -10.58 -1.78 10.23
CA LEU A 126 -10.83 -0.59 9.42
C LEU A 126 -9.89 0.56 9.80
N LEU A 127 -9.64 0.78 11.10
CA LEU A 127 -8.66 1.78 11.56
C LEU A 127 -7.24 1.40 11.16
N ALA A 128 -6.87 0.12 11.22
CA ALA A 128 -5.57 -0.34 10.77
C ALA A 128 -5.37 -0.14 9.24
N ALA A 129 -6.42 -0.36 8.44
CA ALA A 129 -6.40 -0.07 7.01
C ALA A 129 -6.30 1.43 6.71
N ILE A 130 -7.07 2.27 7.41
CA ILE A 130 -6.97 3.74 7.29
C ILE A 130 -5.55 4.20 7.65
N ALA A 131 -5.00 3.70 8.76
CA ALA A 131 -3.65 4.03 9.20
C ALA A 131 -2.60 3.58 8.17
N CYS A 132 -2.64 2.33 7.69
CA CYS A 132 -1.69 1.84 6.69
C CYS A 132 -1.71 2.66 5.41
N LEU A 133 -2.89 2.88 4.83
CA LEU A 133 -3.04 3.61 3.57
C LEU A 133 -2.69 5.11 3.76
N GLY A 134 -3.14 5.72 4.84
CA GLY A 134 -2.87 7.12 5.15
C GLY A 134 -1.38 7.40 5.43
N LEU A 135 -0.72 6.54 6.22
CA LEU A 135 0.71 6.65 6.50
C LEU A 135 1.54 6.44 5.24
N SER A 136 1.12 5.50 4.38
CA SER A 136 1.75 5.29 3.09
C SER A 136 1.63 6.50 2.16
N ALA A 137 0.43 7.05 2.00
CA ALA A 137 0.23 8.27 1.21
C ALA A 137 1.07 9.44 1.76
N THR A 138 1.12 9.58 3.09
CA THR A 138 1.94 10.60 3.75
C THR A 138 3.42 10.42 3.46
N PHE A 139 3.93 9.19 3.52
CA PHE A 139 5.31 8.88 3.15
C PHE A 139 5.62 9.27 1.71
N HIS A 140 4.78 8.84 0.75
CA HIS A 140 4.98 9.17 -0.66
C HIS A 140 4.91 10.68 -0.92
N VAL A 141 4.05 11.43 -0.21
CA VAL A 141 4.07 12.91 -0.24
C VAL A 141 5.40 13.45 0.28
N SER A 142 5.89 12.92 1.40
CA SER A 142 7.10 13.38 2.12
C SER A 142 8.43 13.07 1.44
N MET A 143 8.47 12.18 0.43
CA MET A 143 9.72 11.74 -0.22
C MET A 143 10.52 12.89 -0.85
N SER A 144 9.89 14.02 -1.16
CA SER A 144 10.56 15.23 -1.65
C SER A 144 10.81 16.29 -0.57
N HIS A 145 10.57 16.01 0.71
CA HIS A 145 10.70 17.00 1.78
C HIS A 145 12.16 17.25 2.16
N SER A 146 12.74 16.32 2.91
CA SER A 146 14.14 16.27 3.34
C SER A 146 14.45 14.85 3.80
N GLU A 147 15.73 14.47 3.84
CA GLU A 147 16.16 13.11 4.21
C GLU A 147 15.55 12.63 5.53
N LYS A 148 15.64 13.45 6.59
CA LYS A 148 15.13 13.11 7.92
C LYS A 148 13.62 12.85 7.92
N VAL A 149 12.85 13.71 7.23
CA VAL A 149 11.38 13.61 7.21
C VAL A 149 10.95 12.41 6.37
N SER A 150 11.52 12.25 5.16
CA SER A 150 11.27 11.11 4.29
C SER A 150 11.58 9.78 4.99
N HIS A 151 12.74 9.69 5.66
CA HIS A 151 13.10 8.51 6.44
C HIS A 151 12.08 8.24 7.56
N SER A 152 11.73 9.24 8.36
CA SER A 152 10.78 9.09 9.48
C SER A 152 9.40 8.64 9.01
N CYS A 153 8.87 9.25 7.94
CA CYS A 153 7.60 8.84 7.35
C CYS A 153 7.67 7.43 6.74
N GLY A 154 8.81 7.04 6.15
CA GLY A 154 9.02 5.69 5.64
C GLY A 154 8.96 4.62 6.74
N MET A 155 9.43 4.94 7.95
CA MET A 155 9.27 4.05 9.11
C MET A 155 7.80 3.87 9.47
N PHE A 156 7.01 4.95 9.46
CA PHE A 156 5.58 4.87 9.72
C PHE A 156 4.81 4.12 8.62
N ASP A 157 5.24 4.20 7.36
CA ASP A 157 4.69 3.39 6.26
C ASP A 157 4.87 1.88 6.55
N TYR A 158 6.08 1.46 6.95
CA TYR A 158 6.32 0.07 7.35
C TYR A 158 5.54 -0.36 8.60
N ALA A 159 5.42 0.52 9.60
CA ALA A 159 4.58 0.26 10.77
C ALA A 159 3.11 0.09 10.38
N GLY A 160 2.63 0.86 9.40
CA GLY A 160 1.30 0.74 8.82
C GLY A 160 1.01 -0.65 8.25
N ILE A 161 1.96 -1.22 7.50
CA ILE A 161 1.83 -2.58 6.95
C ILE A 161 1.68 -3.61 8.08
N VAL A 162 2.52 -3.53 9.13
CA VAL A 162 2.42 -4.43 10.29
C VAL A 162 1.06 -4.27 10.98
N ALA A 163 0.63 -3.03 11.22
CA ALA A 163 -0.66 -2.74 11.85
C ALA A 163 -1.83 -3.30 11.05
N LEU A 164 -1.84 -3.15 9.71
CA LEU A 164 -2.85 -3.72 8.84
C LEU A 164 -2.88 -5.25 8.91
N ILE A 165 -1.72 -5.91 8.84
CA ILE A 165 -1.68 -7.38 8.92
C ILE A 165 -2.21 -7.85 10.28
N VAL A 166 -1.69 -7.31 11.39
CA VAL A 166 -2.12 -7.71 12.74
C VAL A 166 -3.61 -7.40 12.94
N GLY A 167 -4.07 -6.18 12.59
CA GLY A 167 -5.47 -5.79 12.70
C GLY A 167 -6.42 -6.66 11.89
N SER A 168 -5.98 -7.11 10.70
CA SER A 168 -6.72 -8.06 9.86
C SER A 168 -6.88 -9.43 10.54
N PHE A 169 -5.84 -9.92 11.24
CA PHE A 169 -5.93 -11.14 12.03
C PHE A 169 -6.87 -11.01 13.21
N TYR A 170 -6.84 -9.89 13.93
CA TYR A 170 -7.74 -9.66 15.06
C TYR A 170 -9.20 -9.85 14.66
N ALA A 171 -9.60 -9.26 13.53
CA ALA A 171 -10.96 -9.36 13.04
C ALA A 171 -11.30 -10.78 12.51
N ASN A 172 -10.39 -11.41 11.75
CA ASN A 172 -10.64 -12.75 11.20
C ASN A 172 -10.64 -13.85 12.25
N VAL A 173 -9.75 -13.79 13.25
CA VAL A 173 -9.70 -14.77 14.34
C VAL A 173 -10.94 -14.66 15.22
N TYR A 174 -11.43 -13.45 15.45
CA TYR A 174 -12.69 -13.23 16.18
C TYR A 174 -13.85 -14.00 15.53
N TYR A 175 -14.09 -13.82 14.23
CA TYR A 175 -15.18 -14.55 13.55
C TYR A 175 -14.86 -16.02 13.29
N GLY A 176 -13.61 -16.34 12.94
CA GLY A 176 -13.17 -17.70 12.65
C GLY A 176 -13.23 -18.66 13.85
N PHE A 177 -13.11 -18.10 15.05
CA PHE A 177 -13.20 -18.85 16.30
C PHE A 177 -14.22 -18.22 17.25
N TYR A 178 -15.31 -17.67 16.73
CA TYR A 178 -16.33 -16.92 17.48
C TYR A 178 -16.77 -17.64 18.77
N CYS A 179 -16.91 -18.97 18.71
CA CYS A 179 -17.34 -19.82 19.82
C CYS A 179 -16.19 -20.52 20.57
N SER A 180 -14.94 -20.21 20.26
CA SER A 180 -13.75 -20.79 20.89
C SER A 180 -12.81 -19.70 21.41
N PRO A 181 -13.09 -19.15 22.61
CA PRO A 181 -12.26 -18.10 23.21
C PRO A 181 -10.80 -18.51 23.41
N VAL A 182 -10.55 -19.79 23.72
CA VAL A 182 -9.18 -20.33 23.87
C VAL A 182 -8.40 -20.23 22.56
N SER A 183 -9.00 -20.62 21.44
CA SER A 183 -8.35 -20.52 20.13
C SER A 183 -8.10 -19.06 19.74
N GLN A 184 -9.05 -18.15 20.05
CA GLN A 184 -8.84 -16.72 19.85
C GLN A 184 -7.62 -16.23 20.63
N ILE A 185 -7.54 -16.48 21.94
CA ILE A 185 -6.42 -16.04 22.78
C ILE A 185 -5.08 -16.56 22.23
N ILE A 186 -5.01 -17.84 21.85
CA ILE A 186 -3.79 -18.45 21.31
C ILE A 186 -3.35 -17.74 20.02
N TYR A 187 -4.22 -17.64 19.02
CA TYR A 187 -3.84 -17.08 17.72
C TYR A 187 -3.60 -15.57 17.78
N LEU A 188 -4.36 -14.83 18.59
CA LEU A 188 -4.15 -13.40 18.80
C LEU A 188 -2.82 -13.12 19.53
N SER A 189 -2.44 -13.97 20.49
CA SER A 189 -1.13 -13.87 21.15
C SER A 189 0.01 -14.13 20.18
N ILE A 190 -0.10 -15.20 19.37
CA ILE A 190 0.91 -15.56 18.37
C ILE A 190 1.11 -14.41 17.37
N ILE A 191 0.04 -13.89 16.77
CA ILE A 191 0.18 -12.84 15.76
C ILE A 191 0.68 -11.52 16.36
N THR A 192 0.35 -11.21 17.62
CA THR A 192 0.85 -10.01 18.30
C THR A 192 2.35 -10.09 18.54
N ILE A 193 2.85 -11.25 18.99
CA ILE A 193 4.28 -11.50 19.18
C ILE A 193 5.01 -11.45 17.83
N ALA A 194 4.47 -12.16 16.82
CA ALA A 194 5.05 -12.17 15.48
C ALA A 194 5.07 -10.76 14.85
N GLY A 195 3.98 -9.99 15.01
CA GLY A 195 3.88 -8.61 14.54
C GLY A 195 4.87 -7.68 15.23
N SER A 196 5.06 -7.84 16.53
CA SER A 196 6.05 -7.07 17.30
C SER A 196 7.48 -7.40 16.87
N ALA A 197 7.79 -8.68 16.64
CA ALA A 197 9.08 -9.11 16.09
C ALA A 197 9.31 -8.57 14.67
N ALA A 198 8.30 -8.63 13.81
CA ALA A 198 8.36 -8.06 12.46
C ALA A 198 8.60 -6.54 12.51
N ALA A 199 7.84 -5.81 13.35
CA ALA A 199 8.01 -4.38 13.56
C ALA A 199 9.43 -4.04 14.02
N TYR A 200 9.97 -4.76 15.00
CA TYR A 200 11.34 -4.55 15.48
C TYR A 200 12.37 -4.64 14.35
N VAL A 201 12.23 -5.62 13.45
CA VAL A 201 13.16 -5.79 12.34
C VAL A 201 12.96 -4.74 11.25
N VAL A 202 11.73 -4.55 10.76
CA VAL A 202 11.47 -3.64 9.62
C VAL A 202 11.59 -2.16 10.00
N LEU A 203 11.46 -1.84 11.29
CA LEU A 203 11.66 -0.49 11.81
C LEU A 203 13.11 -0.22 12.25
N SER A 204 14.04 -1.14 11.97
CA SER A 204 15.46 -0.86 12.13
C SER A 204 15.98 0.02 10.98
N PRO A 205 16.78 1.07 11.25
CA PRO A 205 17.37 1.92 10.20
C PRO A 205 18.17 1.13 9.15
N THR A 206 18.81 0.03 9.54
CA THR A 206 19.57 -0.83 8.62
C THR A 206 18.65 -1.46 7.57
N TYR A 207 17.52 -2.00 8.03
CA TYR A 207 16.56 -2.69 7.19
C TYR A 207 15.69 -1.75 6.36
N ALA A 208 15.68 -0.44 6.64
CA ALA A 208 14.93 0.55 5.87
C ALA A 208 15.54 0.84 4.47
N THR A 209 16.83 0.52 4.28
CA THR A 209 17.55 0.82 3.03
C THR A 209 17.07 -0.01 1.82
N PRO A 210 17.27 0.45 0.57
CA PRO A 210 16.84 -0.29 -0.63
C PRO A 210 17.45 -1.69 -0.76
N ALA A 211 18.63 -1.93 -0.18
CA ALA A 211 19.33 -3.22 -0.21
C ALA A 211 18.56 -4.35 0.48
N TYR A 212 17.80 -4.02 1.54
CA TYR A 212 17.04 -5.01 2.31
C TYR A 212 15.58 -5.17 1.84
N ARG A 213 15.22 -4.68 0.65
CA ARG A 213 13.85 -4.79 0.11
C ARG A 213 13.31 -6.21 0.18
N TRP A 214 14.07 -7.20 -0.33
CA TRP A 214 13.66 -8.61 -0.30
C TRP A 214 13.47 -9.13 1.12
N HIS A 215 14.35 -8.77 2.05
CA HIS A 215 14.23 -9.16 3.45
C HIS A 215 12.94 -8.62 4.08
N ARG A 216 12.65 -7.33 3.91
CA ARG A 216 11.38 -6.73 4.38
C ARG A 216 10.17 -7.40 3.76
N THR A 217 10.18 -7.61 2.44
CA THR A 217 9.09 -8.29 1.73
C THR A 217 8.84 -9.69 2.28
N LEU A 218 9.89 -10.48 2.48
CA LEU A 218 9.76 -11.83 3.02
C LEU A 218 9.22 -11.84 4.46
N ILE A 219 9.62 -10.87 5.29
CA ILE A 219 9.08 -10.72 6.65
C ILE A 219 7.57 -10.42 6.62
N PHE A 220 7.12 -9.48 5.77
CA PHE A 220 5.69 -9.18 5.64
C PHE A 220 4.88 -10.36 5.09
N ILE A 221 5.42 -11.07 4.09
CA ILE A 221 4.80 -12.30 3.56
C ILE A 221 4.73 -13.36 4.66
N ALA A 222 5.81 -13.61 5.40
CA ALA A 222 5.83 -14.58 6.48
C ALA A 222 4.82 -14.26 7.57
N LEU A 223 4.71 -12.97 7.96
CA LEU A 223 3.72 -12.50 8.93
C LEU A 223 2.28 -12.76 8.43
N GLY A 224 1.99 -12.49 7.16
CA GLY A 224 0.69 -12.82 6.56
C GLY A 224 0.42 -14.33 6.49
N LEU A 225 1.44 -15.13 6.16
CA LEU A 225 1.35 -16.60 6.08
C LEU A 225 1.16 -17.26 7.46
N CYS A 226 1.33 -16.54 8.57
CA CYS A 226 0.87 -17.02 9.87
C CYS A 226 -0.63 -17.38 9.87
N ALA A 227 -1.42 -16.90 8.90
CA ALA A 227 -2.83 -17.25 8.74
C ALA A 227 -3.03 -18.74 8.43
N LEU A 228 -2.02 -19.43 7.88
CA LEU A 228 -2.11 -20.86 7.60
C LEU A 228 -2.42 -21.67 8.87
N PHE A 229 -1.88 -21.28 10.03
CA PHE A 229 -2.11 -21.99 11.29
C PHE A 229 -3.60 -21.99 11.73
N PRO A 230 -4.25 -20.82 11.94
CA PRO A 230 -5.67 -20.79 12.29
C PRO A 230 -6.56 -21.33 11.17
N VAL A 231 -6.22 -21.13 9.90
CA VAL A 231 -7.02 -21.61 8.77
C VAL A 231 -6.99 -23.14 8.68
N THR A 232 -5.82 -23.75 8.86
CA THR A 232 -5.69 -25.22 8.90
C THR A 232 -6.42 -25.80 10.11
N HIS A 233 -6.34 -25.18 11.28
CA HIS A 233 -7.13 -25.61 12.44
C HIS A 233 -8.64 -25.53 12.16
N ALA A 234 -9.13 -24.40 11.64
CA ALA A 234 -10.54 -24.23 11.29
C ALA A 234 -10.99 -25.24 10.22
N PHE A 235 -10.12 -25.60 9.27
CA PHE A 235 -10.41 -26.64 8.28
C PHE A 235 -10.67 -28.00 8.92
N PHE A 236 -9.81 -28.43 9.85
CA PHE A 236 -10.01 -29.70 10.54
C PHE A 236 -11.19 -29.69 11.52
N ALA A 237 -11.54 -28.53 12.08
CA ALA A 237 -12.65 -28.40 13.01
C ALA A 237 -14.03 -28.33 12.34
N SER A 238 -14.13 -27.62 11.20
CA SER A 238 -15.40 -27.20 10.60
C SER A 238 -15.60 -27.67 9.15
N GLY A 239 -14.53 -28.06 8.45
CA GLY A 239 -14.57 -28.39 7.03
C GLY A 239 -14.66 -27.16 6.12
N ILE A 240 -14.37 -27.36 4.83
CA ILE A 240 -14.19 -26.26 3.87
C ILE A 240 -15.47 -25.47 3.57
N GLU A 241 -16.61 -26.14 3.46
CA GLU A 241 -17.86 -25.47 3.07
C GLU A 241 -18.34 -24.52 4.16
N LYS A 242 -18.24 -24.96 5.41
CA LYS A 242 -18.52 -24.14 6.59
C LYS A 242 -17.56 -22.94 6.68
N MET A 243 -16.27 -23.13 6.39
CA MET A 243 -15.34 -21.98 6.35
C MET A 243 -15.68 -20.97 5.24
N ARG A 244 -16.22 -21.41 4.10
CA ARG A 244 -16.60 -20.49 3.02
C ARG A 244 -17.78 -19.62 3.41
N SER A 245 -18.81 -20.20 4.02
CA SER A 245 -20.02 -19.49 4.45
C SER A 245 -19.83 -18.71 5.76
N GLU A 246 -19.10 -19.26 6.73
CA GLU A 246 -18.98 -18.68 8.09
C GLU A 246 -17.77 -17.78 8.29
N MET A 247 -16.71 -17.95 7.49
CA MET A 247 -15.46 -17.21 7.66
C MET A 247 -15.08 -16.39 6.44
N GLY A 248 -15.84 -16.49 5.34
CA GLY A 248 -15.52 -15.81 4.08
C GLY A 248 -14.23 -16.33 3.42
N LEU A 249 -13.90 -17.62 3.57
CA LEU A 249 -12.64 -18.23 3.10
C LEU A 249 -12.27 -17.87 1.65
N THR A 250 -13.25 -17.79 0.75
CA THR A 250 -13.01 -17.39 -0.65
C THR A 250 -12.35 -16.01 -0.74
N TRP A 251 -12.87 -15.03 0.01
CA TRP A 251 -12.34 -13.67 0.04
C TRP A 251 -10.97 -13.59 0.70
N MET A 252 -10.75 -14.41 1.75
CA MET A 252 -9.43 -14.53 2.37
C MET A 252 -8.37 -15.05 1.39
N ILE A 253 -8.70 -16.06 0.56
CA ILE A 253 -7.80 -16.58 -0.47
C ILE A 253 -7.51 -15.51 -1.54
N VAL A 254 -8.54 -14.80 -2.00
CA VAL A 254 -8.38 -13.69 -2.96
C VAL A 254 -7.47 -12.60 -2.39
N GLY A 255 -7.72 -12.16 -1.14
CA GLY A 255 -6.90 -11.15 -0.47
C GLY A 255 -5.46 -11.61 -0.28
N GLY A 256 -5.24 -12.86 0.16
CA GLY A 256 -3.91 -13.45 0.31
C GLY A 256 -3.15 -13.53 -1.01
N ALA A 257 -3.81 -13.96 -2.09
CA ALA A 257 -3.22 -14.00 -3.42
C ALA A 257 -2.80 -12.60 -3.90
N LEU A 258 -3.66 -11.58 -3.71
CA LEU A 258 -3.36 -10.20 -4.05
C LEU A 258 -2.16 -9.64 -3.25
N TYR A 259 -2.11 -9.88 -1.94
CA TYR A 259 -0.97 -9.45 -1.12
C TYR A 259 0.34 -10.09 -1.59
N ILE A 260 0.35 -11.41 -1.81
CA ILE A 260 1.56 -12.13 -2.22
C ILE A 260 1.99 -11.71 -3.63
N SER A 261 1.08 -11.66 -4.60
CA SER A 261 1.43 -11.26 -5.97
C SER A 261 1.96 -9.83 -6.02
N GLY A 262 1.29 -8.89 -5.35
CA GLY A 262 1.75 -7.50 -5.25
C GLY A 262 3.13 -7.38 -4.61
N ALA A 263 3.36 -8.10 -3.50
CA ALA A 263 4.63 -8.08 -2.80
C ALA A 263 5.80 -8.64 -3.64
N LEU A 264 5.56 -9.73 -4.39
CA LEU A 264 6.55 -10.30 -5.29
C LEU A 264 6.85 -9.38 -6.48
N ILE A 265 5.84 -8.72 -7.05
CA ILE A 265 6.00 -7.71 -8.10
C ILE A 265 6.86 -6.53 -7.59
N TYR A 266 6.55 -6.01 -6.41
CA TYR A 266 7.32 -4.95 -5.75
C TYR A 266 8.78 -5.34 -5.51
N ALA A 267 9.02 -6.52 -4.93
CA ALA A 267 10.37 -6.98 -4.65
C ALA A 267 11.18 -7.23 -5.92
N GLY A 268 10.52 -7.75 -6.97
CA GLY A 268 11.11 -7.97 -8.29
C GLY A 268 11.38 -6.70 -9.09
N ARG A 269 10.74 -5.57 -8.74
CA ARG A 269 10.73 -4.31 -9.50
C ARG A 269 10.25 -4.47 -10.95
N VAL A 270 9.24 -5.30 -11.16
CA VAL A 270 8.69 -5.59 -12.49
C VAL A 270 7.42 -4.75 -12.69
N PRO A 271 7.21 -4.13 -13.86
CA PRO A 271 7.93 -4.31 -15.13
C PRO A 271 9.09 -3.34 -15.38
N GLU A 272 9.32 -2.34 -14.52
CA GLU A 272 10.34 -1.31 -14.77
C GLU A 272 11.76 -1.87 -14.88
N ARG A 273 12.06 -2.97 -14.18
CA ARG A 273 13.33 -3.69 -14.32
C ARG A 273 13.57 -4.23 -15.74
N TRP A 274 12.51 -4.65 -16.42
CA TRP A 274 12.61 -5.19 -17.78
C TRP A 274 12.71 -4.08 -18.82
N TYR A 275 12.08 -2.93 -18.56
CA TYR A 275 12.07 -1.78 -19.45
C TYR A 275 12.32 -0.47 -18.69
N PRO A 276 13.58 -0.19 -18.30
CA PRO A 276 13.92 1.03 -17.56
C PRO A 276 13.48 2.30 -18.30
N GLY A 277 12.94 3.29 -17.56
CA GLY A 277 12.44 4.55 -18.13
C GLY A 277 11.02 4.48 -18.72
N LYS A 278 10.49 3.28 -19.02
CA LYS A 278 9.17 3.13 -19.68
C LYS A 278 8.00 3.31 -18.71
N PHE A 279 8.21 2.96 -17.46
CA PHE A 279 7.17 2.90 -16.41
C PHE A 279 7.36 3.99 -15.35
N ASP A 280 8.01 5.10 -15.70
CA ASP A 280 8.40 6.15 -14.75
C ASP A 280 7.23 6.82 -14.06
N TYR A 281 6.10 6.94 -14.74
CA TYR A 281 4.89 7.61 -14.24
C TYR A 281 3.75 6.65 -13.92
N PHE A 282 3.63 5.55 -14.67
CA PHE A 282 2.49 4.63 -14.60
C PHE A 282 2.95 3.18 -14.66
N PHE A 283 2.24 2.32 -13.92
CA PHE A 283 2.42 0.86 -13.85
C PHE A 283 3.80 0.39 -13.37
N ALA A 284 4.55 1.22 -12.65
CA ALA A 284 5.71 0.76 -11.91
C ALA A 284 5.30 -0.28 -10.84
N SER A 285 6.20 -1.20 -10.50
CA SER A 285 5.95 -2.27 -9.52
C SER A 285 5.35 -1.78 -8.21
N HIS A 286 5.83 -0.63 -7.71
CA HIS A 286 5.35 -0.03 -6.47
C HIS A 286 3.89 0.42 -6.58
N GLN A 287 3.49 0.96 -7.72
CA GLN A 287 2.11 1.40 -7.98
C GLN A 287 1.16 0.20 -8.11
N ILE A 288 1.64 -0.88 -8.75
CA ILE A 288 0.92 -2.14 -8.84
C ILE A 288 0.74 -2.73 -7.44
N PHE A 289 1.79 -2.73 -6.62
CA PHE A 289 1.73 -3.17 -5.23
C PHE A 289 0.73 -2.38 -4.39
N HIS A 290 0.72 -1.05 -4.49
CA HIS A 290 -0.28 -0.21 -3.81
C HIS A 290 -1.72 -0.60 -4.19
N THR A 291 -1.95 -0.80 -5.49
CA THR A 291 -3.26 -1.24 -5.99
C THR A 291 -3.64 -2.61 -5.41
N HIS A 292 -2.70 -3.56 -5.35
CA HIS A 292 -2.93 -4.87 -4.75
C HIS A 292 -3.24 -4.79 -3.26
N VAL A 293 -2.54 -3.95 -2.50
CA VAL A 293 -2.81 -3.74 -1.05
C VAL A 293 -4.22 -3.21 -0.85
N LEU A 294 -4.66 -2.21 -1.62
CA LEU A 294 -6.02 -1.68 -1.55
C LEU A 294 -7.08 -2.74 -1.88
N LEU A 295 -6.90 -3.48 -2.98
CA LEU A 295 -7.84 -4.53 -3.38
C LEU A 295 -7.86 -5.69 -2.38
N ALA A 296 -6.71 -6.06 -1.82
CA ALA A 296 -6.61 -7.11 -0.81
C ALA A 296 -7.31 -6.69 0.50
N ALA A 297 -7.16 -5.43 0.92
CA ALA A 297 -7.89 -4.91 2.07
C ALA A 297 -9.41 -4.89 1.81
N LEU A 298 -9.86 -4.54 0.60
CA LEU A 298 -11.28 -4.62 0.24
C LEU A 298 -11.80 -6.06 0.24
N ALA A 299 -11.01 -7.02 -0.27
CA ALA A 299 -11.34 -8.44 -0.17
C ALA A 299 -11.43 -8.89 1.30
N HIS A 300 -10.53 -8.42 2.17
CA HIS A 300 -10.60 -8.69 3.61
C HIS A 300 -11.86 -8.10 4.26
N TYR A 301 -12.26 -6.90 3.87
CA TYR A 301 -13.54 -6.33 4.30
C TYR A 301 -14.74 -7.20 3.91
N MET A 302 -14.76 -7.71 2.66
CA MET A 302 -15.79 -8.65 2.21
C MET A 302 -15.76 -9.98 2.97
N CYS A 303 -14.57 -10.45 3.35
CA CYS A 303 -14.37 -11.62 4.21
C CYS A 303 -15.10 -11.42 5.55
N LEU A 304 -14.86 -10.29 6.22
CA LEU A 304 -15.50 -9.96 7.49
C LEU A 304 -17.01 -9.77 7.37
N LEU A 305 -17.48 -9.10 6.31
CA LEU A 305 -18.91 -8.94 6.07
C LEU A 305 -19.60 -10.29 5.87
N THR A 306 -18.99 -11.21 5.11
CA THR A 306 -19.53 -12.56 4.91
C THR A 306 -19.67 -13.29 6.24
N ALA A 307 -18.62 -13.26 7.06
CA ALA A 307 -18.61 -13.92 8.36
C ALA A 307 -19.63 -13.32 9.35
N PHE A 308 -19.68 -11.99 9.43
CA PHE A 308 -20.64 -11.25 10.26
C PHE A 308 -22.09 -11.55 9.84
N GLN A 309 -22.37 -11.47 8.53
CA GLN A 309 -23.71 -11.73 8.01
C GLN A 309 -24.15 -13.14 8.35
N HIS A 310 -23.30 -14.15 8.15
CA HIS A 310 -23.62 -15.51 8.56
C HIS A 310 -23.94 -15.58 10.05
N ARG A 311 -23.06 -15.06 10.91
CA ARG A 311 -23.21 -15.12 12.36
C ARG A 311 -24.50 -14.46 12.85
N HIS A 312 -24.89 -13.31 12.31
CA HIS A 312 -26.02 -12.56 12.84
C HIS A 312 -27.34 -12.82 12.11
N THR A 313 -27.32 -13.25 10.85
CA THR A 313 -28.55 -13.56 10.11
C THR A 313 -28.94 -15.03 10.19
N VAL A 314 -27.98 -15.96 10.18
CA VAL A 314 -28.23 -17.41 10.21
C VAL A 314 -28.24 -17.91 11.66
N ASP A 315 -27.19 -17.60 12.43
CA ASP A 315 -27.05 -18.12 13.80
C ASP A 315 -27.68 -17.23 14.88
N GLY A 316 -28.15 -16.03 14.49
CA GLY A 316 -28.75 -15.05 15.41
C GLY A 316 -27.79 -14.54 16.48
N GLY A 317 -26.49 -14.47 16.19
CA GLY A 317 -25.45 -14.01 17.10
C GLY A 317 -25.07 -15.02 18.19
N ARG A 318 -25.55 -16.26 18.11
CA ARG A 318 -25.33 -17.29 19.13
C ARG A 318 -24.28 -18.31 18.71
N CYS A 319 -23.71 -18.95 19.72
CA CYS A 319 -22.99 -20.20 19.54
C CYS A 319 -23.99 -21.34 19.62
N LEU A 320 -24.25 -21.98 18.48
CA LEU A 320 -25.08 -23.19 18.45
C LEU A 320 -24.30 -24.29 19.17
N ALA A 321 -24.93 -24.95 20.13
CA ALA A 321 -24.36 -26.15 20.74
C ALA A 321 -24.15 -27.19 19.61
N LEU A 322 -23.01 -27.89 19.65
CA LEU A 322 -22.81 -29.07 18.80
C LEU A 322 -23.98 -30.02 19.07
N ALA A 323 -24.81 -30.25 18.05
CA ALA A 323 -25.82 -31.30 18.05
C ALA A 323 -25.13 -32.67 17.94
#